data_AF-A0A640UZ12-F1
#
_entry.id   AF-A0A640UZ12-F1
#
_cell.length_a   1.000
_cell.length_b   1.000
_cell.length_c   1.000
_cell.angle_alpha   90.00
_cell.angle_beta   90.00
_cell.angle_gamma   90.00
#
_symmetry.space_group_name_H-M   'P 1'
#
loop_
_entity.id
_entity.type
_entity.pdbx_description
1 polymer ?
#
loop_
_entity_poly.entity_id
_entity_poly.type
_entity_poly.pdbx_seq_one_letter_code
_entity_poly.pdbx_strand_id
1 'polypeptide(L)'
;MGVPGPFPGSPGRPDAPAPDREEVDRALERLGAEYEAIETSLLALQDHAGRRLLEGAELSGTTKERWAEAERSITVLWSLFDAYTAALESARELRERRRWPSADDLAELTELLNGEGVTVPATDADAETAGGGPKGGDPEGGPARPGERFSLEGLVARINGLYARSLDVIVAADSVWSALPARIDLLSAELQRTRSLAHSVGVRPGEHPAGDDLERITEELSRLRARVIADPLAFWVSSSTGSSAPGGGRPDTGRYDRAARALEDIRREVAAVLDVRQDAERRLMQLRDVLSRADRTLTEARQARGEVLAKIAASEVPAVSGPSTALHEQLAAAADYRRRAQWHRLSPLLDSLEERAEDELHRARESLTAVTAPLAVRAELRGRLDAYRAKAARHGVAEDPLLTERYDIARRMLWSAPCDLRAAEQAVWRYQQAAAEALVPLQREGREES
;
A
#
# COMPACT_ATOMS: atom_id res chain seq x y z
N MET A 1 31.23 -7.10 -11.32
CA MET A 1 32.53 -7.03 -12.00
C MET A 1 33.42 -6.17 -11.12
N GLY A 2 34.47 -6.77 -10.53
CA GLY A 2 35.27 -6.12 -9.48
C GLY A 2 36.08 -4.95 -10.04
N VAL A 3 35.90 -3.78 -9.45
CA VAL A 3 36.63 -2.56 -9.81
C VAL A 3 38.00 -2.59 -9.10
N PRO A 4 39.13 -2.31 -9.77
CA PRO A 4 40.43 -2.20 -9.11
C PRO A 4 40.46 -0.96 -8.22
N GLY A 5 40.94 -1.11 -6.99
CA GLY A 5 41.16 0.00 -6.06
C GLY A 5 42.39 0.85 -6.43
N PRO A 6 42.60 2.01 -5.76
CA PRO A 6 43.71 2.91 -6.04
C PRO A 6 45.07 2.26 -5.75
N PHE A 7 46.06 2.54 -6.59
CA PHE A 7 47.43 2.04 -6.47
C PHE A 7 48.14 2.58 -5.20
N PRO A 8 49.01 1.78 -4.54
CA PRO A 8 49.78 2.24 -3.38
C PRO A 8 50.97 3.11 -3.80
N GLY A 9 51.09 4.31 -3.24
CA GLY A 9 52.25 5.19 -3.38
C GLY A 9 53.43 4.72 -2.52
N SER A 10 54.62 4.70 -3.10
CA SER A 10 55.87 4.29 -2.44
C SER A 10 56.62 5.50 -1.84
N PRO A 11 57.35 5.36 -0.72
CA PRO A 11 58.00 6.49 -0.04
C PRO A 11 59.31 6.86 -0.75
N GLY A 12 59.53 8.17 -0.94
CA GLY A 12 60.75 8.72 -1.53
C GLY A 12 62.03 8.35 -0.74
N ARG A 13 63.12 8.16 -1.49
CA ARG A 13 64.49 7.98 -0.98
C ARG A 13 65.53 8.66 -1.90
N PRO A 14 66.73 8.99 -1.39
CA PRO A 14 67.56 10.10 -1.85
C PRO A 14 68.60 9.71 -2.92
N ASP A 15 69.06 10.73 -3.66
CA ASP A 15 70.20 10.83 -4.59
C ASP A 15 70.98 9.54 -4.87
N ALA A 16 70.74 8.95 -6.05
CA ALA A 16 71.45 7.78 -6.58
C ALA A 16 72.57 8.18 -7.58
N PRO A 17 73.68 7.41 -7.66
CA PRO A 17 74.73 7.60 -8.67
C PRO A 17 74.22 7.22 -10.07
N ALA A 18 74.99 7.58 -11.11
CA ALA A 18 74.61 7.45 -12.53
C ALA A 18 73.86 6.13 -12.84
N PRO A 19 72.69 6.20 -13.49
CA PRO A 19 71.76 5.08 -13.58
C PRO A 19 72.32 3.95 -14.44
N ASP A 20 72.09 2.72 -14.00
CA ASP A 20 72.47 1.52 -14.73
C ASP A 20 71.42 1.20 -15.82
N ARG A 21 71.85 0.62 -16.95
CA ARG A 21 70.99 0.30 -18.10
C ARG A 21 69.79 -0.57 -17.70
N GLU A 22 70.01 -1.52 -16.79
CA GLU A 22 68.96 -2.40 -16.27
C GLU A 22 67.89 -1.66 -15.45
N GLU A 23 68.22 -0.50 -14.86
CA GLU A 23 67.25 0.33 -14.14
C GLU A 23 66.33 1.08 -15.11
N VAL A 24 66.89 1.60 -16.20
CA VAL A 24 66.13 2.27 -17.27
C VAL A 24 65.20 1.29 -17.98
N ASP A 25 65.68 0.07 -18.30
CA ASP A 25 64.84 -0.96 -18.93
C ASP A 25 63.67 -1.37 -18.03
N ARG A 26 63.91 -1.56 -16.73
CA ARG A 26 62.83 -1.83 -15.74
C ARG A 26 61.86 -0.67 -15.58
N ALA A 27 62.33 0.57 -15.68
CA ALA A 27 61.46 1.75 -15.61
C ALA A 27 60.55 1.83 -16.85
N LEU A 28 61.08 1.57 -18.05
CA LEU A 28 60.30 1.53 -19.29
C LEU A 28 59.28 0.39 -19.32
N GLU A 29 59.62 -0.80 -18.81
CA GLU A 29 58.65 -1.90 -18.66
C GLU A 29 57.50 -1.52 -17.72
N ARG A 30 57.81 -0.88 -16.59
CA ARG A 30 56.79 -0.40 -15.63
C ARG A 30 55.86 0.63 -16.25
N LEU A 31 56.43 1.64 -16.92
CA LEU A 31 55.65 2.66 -17.62
C LEU A 31 54.82 2.07 -18.77
N GLY A 32 55.33 1.05 -19.46
CA GLY A 32 54.55 0.31 -20.46
C GLY A 32 53.32 -0.37 -19.87
N ALA A 33 53.45 -1.00 -18.69
CA ALA A 33 52.31 -1.59 -17.99
C ALA A 33 51.32 -0.52 -17.47
N GLU A 34 51.82 0.63 -17.01
CA GLU A 34 50.99 1.77 -16.60
C GLU A 34 50.22 2.36 -17.79
N TYR A 35 50.87 2.52 -18.94
CA TYR A 35 50.26 2.95 -20.19
C TYR A 35 49.05 2.08 -20.58
N GLU A 36 49.24 0.76 -20.66
CA GLU A 36 48.17 -0.20 -21.01
C GLU A 36 46.99 -0.14 -20.01
N ALA A 37 47.30 0.04 -18.72
CA ALA A 37 46.28 0.18 -17.68
C ALA A 37 45.47 1.48 -17.80
N ILE A 38 46.14 2.59 -18.12
CA ILE A 38 45.50 3.88 -18.36
C ILE A 38 44.64 3.80 -19.63
N GLU A 39 45.19 3.30 -20.74
CA GLU A 39 44.46 3.14 -22.02
C GLU A 39 43.18 2.32 -21.84
N THR A 40 43.28 1.16 -21.18
CA THR A 40 42.12 0.31 -20.88
C THR A 40 41.07 1.05 -20.06
N SER A 41 41.48 1.86 -19.08
CA SER A 41 40.58 2.64 -18.23
C SER A 41 39.89 3.76 -19.01
N LEU A 42 40.60 4.43 -19.92
CA LEU A 42 40.04 5.47 -20.78
C LEU A 42 39.02 4.93 -21.77
N LEU A 43 39.28 3.77 -22.37
CA LEU A 43 38.32 3.08 -23.22
C LEU A 43 37.06 2.67 -22.42
N ALA A 44 37.23 2.16 -21.20
CA ALA A 44 36.11 1.85 -20.32
C ALA A 44 35.26 3.08 -19.95
N LEU A 45 35.89 4.25 -19.79
CA LEU A 45 35.18 5.52 -19.57
C LEU A 45 34.38 5.96 -20.79
N GLN A 46 34.92 5.74 -21.99
CA GLN A 46 34.26 6.07 -23.25
C GLN A 46 33.04 5.18 -23.50
N ASP A 47 33.16 3.88 -23.23
CA ASP A 47 32.09 2.89 -23.46
C ASP A 47 31.04 2.85 -22.33
N HIS A 48 31.19 3.68 -21.30
CA HIS A 48 30.31 3.66 -20.15
C HIS A 48 28.85 4.03 -20.52
N ALA A 49 27.89 3.19 -20.11
CA ALA A 49 26.47 3.39 -20.43
C ALA A 49 25.94 4.76 -19.95
N GLY A 50 26.24 5.13 -18.71
CA GLY A 50 25.92 6.45 -18.17
C GLY A 50 26.41 7.64 -19.00
N ARG A 51 27.60 7.54 -19.62
CA ARG A 51 28.13 8.59 -20.50
C ARG A 51 27.29 8.74 -21.75
N ARG A 52 26.98 7.63 -22.42
CA ARG A 52 26.12 7.63 -23.62
C ARG A 52 24.74 8.24 -23.35
N LEU A 53 24.21 8.01 -22.15
CA LEU A 53 22.94 8.60 -21.72
C LEU A 53 23.06 10.10 -21.47
N LEU A 54 24.15 10.56 -20.84
CA LEU A 54 24.42 11.98 -20.61
C LEU A 54 24.61 12.75 -21.93
N GLU A 55 25.32 12.17 -22.89
CA GLU A 55 25.53 12.77 -24.23
C GLU A 55 24.23 12.86 -25.05
N GLY A 56 23.30 11.91 -24.86
CA GLY A 56 22.07 11.82 -25.64
C GLY A 56 20.84 12.49 -25.02
N ALA A 57 20.90 12.93 -23.77
CA ALA A 57 19.76 13.47 -23.03
C ALA A 57 19.72 15.00 -23.02
N GLU A 58 18.51 15.58 -22.96
CA GLU A 58 18.33 17.01 -22.68
C GLU A 58 18.56 17.27 -21.18
N LEU A 59 19.81 17.57 -20.83
CA LEU A 59 20.22 17.80 -19.45
C LEU A 59 19.82 19.18 -18.92
N SER A 60 19.47 19.24 -17.64
CA SER A 60 19.13 20.47 -16.91
C SER A 60 19.76 20.50 -15.52
N GLY A 61 19.72 21.67 -14.88
CA GLY A 61 20.12 21.85 -13.48
C GLY A 61 21.55 21.40 -13.17
N THR A 62 21.72 20.73 -12.03
CA THR A 62 23.03 20.30 -11.53
C THR A 62 23.71 19.28 -12.44
N THR A 63 22.91 18.44 -13.11
CA THR A 63 23.45 17.45 -14.07
C THR A 63 24.11 18.13 -15.26
N LYS A 64 23.47 19.16 -15.84
CA LYS A 64 24.04 19.91 -16.95
C LYS A 64 25.36 20.57 -16.58
N GLU A 65 25.40 21.24 -15.42
CA GLU A 65 26.60 21.93 -14.94
C GLU A 65 27.77 20.98 -14.69
N ARG A 66 27.51 19.87 -13.97
CA ARG A 66 28.54 18.87 -13.67
C ARG A 66 28.98 18.10 -14.89
N TRP A 67 28.09 17.83 -15.83
CA TRP A 67 28.44 17.16 -17.09
C TRP A 67 29.32 18.04 -17.97
N ALA A 68 29.00 19.33 -18.12
CA ALA A 68 29.84 20.26 -18.90
C ALA A 68 31.26 20.42 -18.30
N GLU A 69 31.41 20.34 -16.98
CA GLU A 69 32.72 20.29 -16.32
C GLU A 69 33.43 18.96 -16.57
N ALA A 70 32.70 17.83 -16.53
CA ALA A 70 33.25 16.51 -16.82
C ALA A 70 33.70 16.39 -18.29
N GLU A 71 32.95 16.94 -19.27
CA GLU A 71 33.34 16.96 -20.68
C GLU A 71 34.65 17.73 -20.91
N ARG A 72 34.80 18.89 -20.27
CA ARG A 72 36.05 19.65 -20.29
C ARG A 72 37.19 18.85 -19.65
N SER A 73 36.94 18.24 -18.50
CA SER A 73 37.91 17.37 -17.81
C SER A 73 38.34 16.16 -18.65
N ILE A 74 37.41 15.53 -19.38
CA ILE A 74 37.66 14.41 -20.30
C ILE A 74 38.52 14.88 -21.47
N THR A 75 38.25 16.07 -22.02
CA THR A 75 39.03 16.64 -23.12
C THR A 75 40.48 16.88 -22.70
N VAL A 76 40.69 17.50 -21.55
CA VAL A 76 42.04 17.72 -20.98
C VAL A 76 42.72 16.38 -20.70
N LEU A 77 41.99 15.41 -20.15
CA LEU A 77 42.51 14.08 -19.87
C LEU A 77 43.06 13.37 -21.13
N TRP A 78 42.39 13.48 -22.28
CA TRP A 78 42.91 12.92 -23.53
C TRP A 78 44.15 13.66 -24.01
N SER A 79 44.19 15.00 -23.93
CA SER A 79 45.41 15.74 -24.28
C SER A 79 46.62 15.41 -23.40
N LEU A 80 46.40 15.14 -22.10
CA LEU A 80 47.45 14.71 -21.19
C LEU A 80 47.91 13.29 -21.49
N PHE A 81 46.98 12.40 -21.89
CA PHE A 81 47.31 11.05 -22.32
C PHE A 81 48.10 11.04 -23.63
N ASP A 82 47.77 11.89 -24.59
CA ASP A 82 48.55 12.06 -25.83
C ASP A 82 49.98 12.54 -25.51
N ALA A 83 50.13 13.50 -24.59
CA ALA A 83 51.43 13.98 -24.13
C ALA A 83 52.25 12.88 -23.42
N TYR A 84 51.59 12.06 -22.60
CA TYR A 84 52.19 10.89 -21.95
C TYR A 84 52.67 9.86 -22.97
N THR A 85 51.84 9.59 -24.00
CA THR A 85 52.16 8.66 -25.10
C THR A 85 53.38 9.14 -25.87
N ALA A 86 53.41 10.40 -26.26
CA ALA A 86 54.55 11.00 -26.98
C ALA A 86 55.85 10.96 -26.15
N ALA A 87 55.78 11.20 -24.85
CA ALA A 87 56.92 11.12 -23.95
C ALA A 87 57.45 9.68 -23.82
N LEU A 88 56.54 8.69 -23.72
CA LEU A 88 56.89 7.27 -23.63
C LEU A 88 57.50 6.76 -24.95
N GLU A 89 56.95 7.15 -26.10
CA GLU A 89 57.51 6.84 -27.42
C GLU A 89 58.90 7.45 -27.58
N SER A 90 59.08 8.73 -27.22
CA SER A 90 60.38 9.41 -27.27
C SER A 90 61.43 8.71 -26.40
N ALA A 91 61.04 8.25 -25.20
CA ALA A 91 61.93 7.50 -24.31
C ALA A 91 62.30 6.12 -24.88
N ARG A 92 61.35 5.42 -25.51
CA ARG A 92 61.61 4.13 -26.20
C ARG A 92 62.54 4.31 -27.40
N GLU A 93 62.28 5.31 -28.24
CA GLU A 93 63.15 5.64 -29.38
C GLU A 93 64.58 5.95 -28.93
N LEU A 94 64.73 6.79 -27.90
CA LEU A 94 66.05 7.17 -27.36
C LEU A 94 66.82 5.94 -26.84
N ARG A 95 66.10 4.98 -26.24
CA ARG A 95 66.67 3.71 -25.78
C ARG A 95 67.03 2.74 -26.92
N GLU A 96 66.28 2.74 -28.02
CA GLU A 96 66.48 1.85 -29.18
C GLU A 96 67.56 2.35 -30.16
N ARG A 97 67.83 3.66 -30.18
CA ARG A 97 68.83 4.29 -31.08
C ARG A 97 70.22 3.64 -31.03
N ARG A 98 70.64 3.12 -29.87
CA ARG A 98 71.97 2.51 -29.69
C ARG A 98 71.92 1.26 -28.82
N ARG A 99 72.62 0.20 -29.26
CA ARG A 99 72.78 -1.06 -28.50
C ARG A 99 73.50 -0.86 -27.15
N TRP A 100 74.31 0.19 -27.04
CA TRP A 100 74.99 0.66 -25.83
C TRP A 100 74.78 2.18 -25.73
N PRO A 101 73.86 2.65 -24.87
CA PRO A 101 73.63 4.07 -24.64
C PRO A 101 74.90 4.75 -24.09
N SER A 102 75.17 5.97 -24.52
CA SER A 102 76.23 6.79 -23.92
C SER A 102 75.79 7.36 -22.56
N ALA A 103 76.74 7.86 -21.77
CA ALA A 103 76.41 8.50 -20.49
C ALA A 103 75.47 9.70 -20.65
N ASP A 104 75.60 10.44 -21.76
CA ASP A 104 74.70 11.54 -22.11
C ASP A 104 73.30 11.04 -22.47
N ASP A 105 73.19 9.94 -23.24
CA ASP A 105 71.90 9.31 -23.57
C ASP A 105 71.19 8.79 -22.29
N LEU A 106 71.94 8.25 -21.32
CA LEU A 106 71.41 7.78 -20.04
C LEU A 106 70.97 8.95 -19.15
N ALA A 107 71.70 10.07 -19.16
CA ALA A 107 71.30 11.28 -18.44
C ALA A 107 70.01 11.88 -19.01
N GLU A 108 69.89 11.98 -20.34
CA GLU A 108 68.70 12.46 -21.04
C GLU A 108 67.48 11.55 -20.79
N LEU A 109 67.67 10.21 -20.83
CA LEU A 109 66.63 9.25 -20.45
C LEU A 109 66.19 9.40 -19.00
N THR A 110 67.12 9.66 -18.09
CA THR A 110 66.82 9.79 -16.66
C THR A 110 66.09 11.10 -16.36
N GLU A 111 66.41 12.18 -17.07
CA GLU A 111 65.70 13.45 -16.98
C GLU A 111 64.29 13.36 -17.56
N LEU A 112 64.09 12.62 -18.66
CA LEU A 112 62.76 12.33 -19.21
C LEU A 112 61.91 11.45 -18.27
N LEU A 113 62.54 10.46 -17.62
CA LEU A 113 61.86 9.50 -16.76
C LEU A 113 61.55 10.03 -15.35
N ASN A 114 62.49 10.79 -14.77
CA ASN A 114 62.42 11.22 -13.36
C ASN A 114 62.41 12.75 -13.18
N GLY A 115 62.64 13.54 -14.23
CA GLY A 115 62.64 15.00 -14.20
C GLY A 115 61.34 15.63 -14.69
N GLU A 116 61.34 16.96 -14.87
CA GLU A 116 60.22 17.76 -15.40
C GLU A 116 60.27 17.89 -16.93
N GLY A 117 60.54 16.78 -17.62
CA GLY A 117 60.84 16.77 -19.07
C GLY A 117 59.62 16.85 -19.99
N VAL A 118 58.40 16.62 -19.50
CA VAL A 118 57.20 16.57 -20.34
C VAL A 118 56.56 17.96 -20.41
N THR A 119 56.57 18.55 -21.60
CA THR A 119 55.88 19.82 -21.86
C THR A 119 54.49 19.54 -22.40
N VAL A 120 53.46 19.95 -21.65
CA VAL A 120 52.08 19.89 -22.11
C VAL A 120 51.74 21.24 -22.71
N PRO A 121 51.29 21.32 -23.99
CA PRO A 121 50.82 22.58 -24.55
C PRO A 121 49.64 23.07 -23.73
N ALA A 122 49.68 24.34 -23.31
CA ALA A 122 48.58 24.93 -22.54
C ALA A 122 47.29 24.81 -23.34
N THR A 123 46.32 24.04 -22.83
CA THR A 123 45.01 23.93 -23.47
C THR A 123 44.13 25.10 -23.06
N ASP A 124 43.23 25.53 -23.94
CA ASP A 124 42.31 26.65 -23.66
C ASP A 124 41.45 26.42 -22.39
N ALA A 125 41.27 25.16 -21.97
CA ALA A 125 40.58 24.79 -20.74
C ALA A 125 41.34 25.19 -19.47
N ASP A 126 42.68 25.21 -19.49
CA ASP A 126 43.50 25.64 -18.35
C ASP A 126 43.43 27.17 -18.14
N ALA A 127 43.08 27.93 -19.19
CA ALA A 127 42.98 29.38 -19.16
C ALA A 127 41.76 29.90 -18.36
N GLU A 128 40.68 29.12 -18.24
CA GLU A 128 39.50 29.53 -17.47
C GLU A 128 39.66 29.29 -15.96
N THR A 129 40.34 28.22 -15.55
CA THR A 129 40.50 27.85 -14.13
C THR A 129 41.43 28.79 -13.35
N ALA A 130 42.35 29.48 -14.04
CA ALA A 130 43.32 30.39 -13.41
C ALA A 130 42.94 31.88 -13.54
N GLY A 131 41.85 32.23 -14.23
CA GLY A 131 41.59 33.59 -14.74
C GLY A 131 40.40 34.32 -14.12
N GLY A 132 40.39 34.55 -12.80
CA GLY A 132 39.40 35.39 -12.11
C GLY A 132 39.56 36.91 -12.29
N GLY A 133 40.09 37.39 -13.42
CA GLY A 133 40.32 38.82 -13.70
C GLY A 133 39.38 39.38 -14.77
N PRO A 134 38.92 40.64 -14.68
CA PRO A 134 37.90 41.18 -15.56
C PRO A 134 38.40 41.29 -17.01
N LYS A 135 37.63 40.70 -17.94
CA LYS A 135 37.84 40.81 -19.39
C LYS A 135 37.51 42.23 -19.88
N GLY A 136 38.51 42.90 -20.45
CA GLY A 136 38.32 44.09 -21.28
C GLY A 136 39.61 44.53 -21.97
N GLY A 137 39.64 44.49 -23.30
CA GLY A 137 40.57 45.27 -24.14
C GLY A 137 41.63 44.49 -24.94
N ASP A 138 41.27 44.24 -26.21
CA ASP A 138 42.09 44.11 -27.44
C ASP A 138 43.06 42.94 -27.72
N PRO A 139 43.14 42.47 -28.99
CA PRO A 139 43.89 41.30 -29.41
C PRO A 139 45.21 41.74 -30.07
N GLU A 140 46.28 41.85 -29.30
CA GLU A 140 47.64 41.95 -29.83
C GLU A 140 48.51 40.84 -29.23
N GLY A 141 49.24 40.16 -30.10
CA GLY A 141 49.94 38.90 -29.84
C GLY A 141 50.82 38.93 -28.60
N GLY A 142 50.28 38.43 -27.48
CA GLY A 142 51.06 38.06 -26.32
C GLY A 142 51.86 36.77 -26.61
N PRO A 143 53.07 36.62 -26.05
CA PRO A 143 53.88 35.42 -26.24
C PRO A 143 53.07 34.20 -25.80
N ALA A 144 53.11 33.13 -26.61
CA ALA A 144 52.55 31.83 -26.26
C ALA A 144 52.95 31.49 -24.82
N ARG A 145 51.97 31.33 -23.94
CA ARG A 145 52.26 30.97 -22.54
C ARG A 145 53.10 29.69 -22.56
N PRO A 146 54.21 29.64 -21.80
CA PRO A 146 55.01 28.43 -21.75
C PRO A 146 54.12 27.27 -21.29
N GLY A 147 54.16 26.17 -22.03
CA GLY A 147 53.47 24.93 -21.64
C GLY A 147 53.91 24.52 -20.24
N GLU A 148 52.96 24.00 -19.46
CA GLU A 148 53.27 23.50 -18.13
C GLU A 148 54.20 22.27 -18.25
N ARG A 149 55.22 22.24 -17.40
CA ARG A 149 56.15 21.11 -17.31
C ARG A 149 55.68 20.17 -16.22
N PHE A 150 55.57 18.90 -16.57
CA PHE A 150 55.21 17.84 -15.64
C PHE A 150 56.29 16.76 -15.61
N SER A 151 56.46 16.14 -14.44
CA SER A 151 57.06 14.80 -14.38
C SER A 151 56.04 13.77 -14.86
N LEU A 152 56.51 12.60 -15.34
CA LEU A 152 55.62 11.51 -15.74
C LEU A 152 54.70 11.07 -14.58
N GLU A 153 55.23 10.96 -13.37
CA GLU A 153 54.43 10.65 -12.17
C GLU A 153 53.37 11.73 -11.89
N GLY A 154 53.74 13.01 -12.02
CA GLY A 154 52.82 14.14 -11.87
C GLY A 154 51.72 14.16 -12.93
N LEU A 155 52.06 13.81 -14.17
CA LEU A 155 51.13 13.70 -15.29
C LEU A 155 50.12 12.57 -15.04
N VAL A 156 50.60 11.39 -14.64
CA VAL A 156 49.74 10.24 -14.30
C VAL A 156 48.84 10.57 -13.11
N ALA A 157 49.36 11.22 -12.07
CA ALA A 157 48.54 11.67 -10.93
C ALA A 157 47.44 12.66 -11.37
N ARG A 158 47.75 13.57 -12.29
CA ARG A 158 46.77 14.51 -12.86
C ARG A 158 45.71 13.80 -13.71
N ILE A 159 46.11 12.87 -14.57
CA ILE A 159 45.22 12.02 -15.38
C ILE A 159 44.28 11.25 -14.46
N ASN A 160 44.81 10.55 -13.46
CA ASN A 160 44.02 9.79 -12.49
C ASN A 160 43.01 10.67 -11.74
N GLY A 161 43.41 11.88 -11.35
CA GLY A 161 42.52 12.84 -10.71
C GLY A 161 41.37 13.32 -11.61
N LEU A 162 41.65 13.61 -12.89
CA LEU A 162 40.63 13.99 -13.88
C LEU A 162 39.70 12.82 -14.21
N TYR A 163 40.26 11.62 -14.35
CA TYR A 163 39.54 10.38 -14.56
C TYR A 163 38.55 10.13 -13.43
N ALA A 164 39.02 10.15 -12.18
CA ALA A 164 38.17 9.90 -11.01
C ALA A 164 37.02 10.90 -10.90
N ARG A 165 37.26 12.20 -11.14
CA ARG A 165 36.21 13.23 -11.14
C ARG A 165 35.17 13.01 -12.24
N SER A 166 35.62 12.67 -13.45
CA SER A 166 34.73 12.46 -14.60
C SER A 166 33.90 11.19 -14.42
N LEU A 167 34.53 10.11 -13.96
CA LEU A 167 33.87 8.84 -13.66
C LEU A 167 32.85 8.97 -12.53
N ASP A 168 33.12 9.78 -11.49
CA ASP A 168 32.18 10.02 -10.40
C ASP A 168 30.85 10.59 -10.90
N VAL A 169 30.89 11.57 -11.80
CA VAL A 169 29.69 12.16 -12.42
C VAL A 169 28.91 11.12 -13.23
N ILE A 170 29.62 10.34 -14.05
CA ILE A 170 29.01 9.33 -14.93
C ILE A 170 28.36 8.20 -14.11
N VAL A 171 29.07 7.66 -13.11
CA VAL A 171 28.57 6.59 -12.24
C VAL A 171 27.43 7.07 -11.36
N ALA A 172 27.48 8.30 -10.85
CA ALA A 172 26.39 8.88 -10.07
C ALA A 172 25.11 9.01 -10.90
N ALA A 173 25.19 9.54 -12.12
CA ALA A 173 24.05 9.66 -13.02
C ALA A 173 23.47 8.29 -13.40
N ASP A 174 24.34 7.34 -13.79
CA ASP A 174 23.95 5.97 -14.14
C ASP A 174 23.24 5.25 -12.98
N SER A 175 23.75 5.42 -11.76
CA SER A 175 23.15 4.83 -10.55
C SER A 175 21.74 5.36 -10.30
N VAL A 176 21.50 6.66 -10.52
CA VAL A 176 20.19 7.28 -10.37
C VAL A 176 19.22 6.80 -11.45
N TRP A 177 19.64 6.80 -12.71
CA TRP A 177 18.81 6.35 -13.84
C TRP A 177 18.54 4.85 -13.82
N SER A 178 19.42 4.05 -13.23
CA SER A 178 19.18 2.62 -13.05
C SER A 178 18.16 2.34 -11.92
N ALA A 179 18.10 3.19 -10.89
CA ALA A 179 17.29 2.93 -9.69
C ALA A 179 15.92 3.62 -9.70
N LEU A 180 15.85 4.91 -10.02
CA LEU A 180 14.65 5.72 -9.79
C LEU A 180 13.52 5.52 -10.81
N PRO A 181 13.76 5.30 -12.12
CA PRO A 181 12.69 5.09 -13.09
C PRO A 181 11.78 3.90 -12.77
N ALA A 182 12.37 2.74 -12.47
CA ALA A 182 11.60 1.54 -12.09
C ALA A 182 10.74 1.80 -10.84
N ARG A 183 11.26 2.57 -9.88
CA ARG A 183 10.54 2.96 -8.67
C ARG A 183 9.36 3.89 -8.97
N ILE A 184 9.54 4.85 -9.88
CA ILE A 184 8.46 5.74 -10.36
C ILE A 184 7.36 4.93 -11.05
N ASP A 185 7.73 3.97 -11.89
CA ASP A 185 6.75 3.15 -12.61
C ASP A 185 5.91 2.31 -11.65
N LEU A 186 6.52 1.72 -10.62
CA LEU A 186 5.81 0.99 -9.56
C LEU A 186 4.83 1.90 -8.80
N LEU A 187 5.27 3.11 -8.41
CA LEU A 187 4.42 4.09 -7.72
C LEU A 187 3.30 4.60 -8.61
N SER A 188 3.56 4.81 -9.90
CA SER A 188 2.55 5.26 -10.87
C SER A 188 1.49 4.19 -11.09
N ALA A 189 1.89 2.91 -11.14
CA ALA A 189 0.95 1.79 -11.24
C ALA A 189 0.07 1.67 -9.99
N GLU A 190 0.64 1.84 -8.79
CA GLU A 190 -0.14 1.85 -7.54
C GLU A 190 -1.09 3.06 -7.49
N LEU A 191 -0.62 4.24 -7.89
CA LEU A 191 -1.45 5.43 -7.97
C LEU A 191 -2.66 5.21 -8.88
N GLN A 192 -2.47 4.58 -10.04
CA GLN A 192 -3.56 4.29 -10.96
C GLN A 192 -4.57 3.28 -10.40
N ARG A 193 -4.10 2.27 -9.64
CA ARG A 193 -4.99 1.35 -8.92
C ARG A 193 -5.80 2.08 -7.87
N THR A 194 -5.16 2.91 -7.03
CA THR A 194 -5.84 3.69 -6.00
C THR A 194 -6.82 4.70 -6.59
N ARG A 195 -6.48 5.36 -7.71
CA ARG A 195 -7.42 6.24 -8.44
C ARG A 195 -8.64 5.49 -8.96
N SER A 196 -8.45 4.27 -9.48
CA SER A 196 -9.55 3.44 -9.97
C SER A 196 -10.48 3.02 -8.83
N LEU A 197 -9.91 2.66 -7.67
CA LEU A 197 -10.68 2.36 -6.45
C LEU A 197 -11.41 3.61 -5.93
N ALA A 198 -10.73 4.75 -5.83
CA ALA A 198 -11.34 6.02 -5.41
C ALA A 198 -12.53 6.39 -6.31
N HIS A 199 -12.38 6.25 -7.63
CA HIS A 199 -13.45 6.50 -8.59
C HIS A 199 -14.67 5.60 -8.37
N SER A 200 -14.45 4.30 -8.09
CA SER A 200 -15.54 3.34 -7.89
C SER A 200 -16.31 3.58 -6.60
N VAL A 201 -15.66 4.11 -5.56
CA VAL A 201 -16.31 4.46 -4.29
C VAL A 201 -16.92 5.87 -4.26
N GLY A 202 -16.66 6.67 -5.30
CA GLY A 202 -17.15 8.04 -5.42
C GLY A 202 -16.27 9.09 -4.74
N VAL A 203 -15.02 8.77 -4.42
CA VAL A 203 -14.02 9.74 -3.96
C VAL A 203 -13.54 10.52 -5.19
N ARG A 204 -13.87 11.81 -5.24
CA ARG A 204 -13.55 12.73 -6.35
C ARG A 204 -12.75 13.93 -5.85
N PRO A 205 -11.86 14.50 -6.69
CA PRO A 205 -11.28 15.81 -6.41
C PRO A 205 -12.38 16.87 -6.21
N GLY A 206 -12.18 17.76 -5.24
CA GLY A 206 -13.11 18.82 -4.83
C GLY A 206 -14.26 18.37 -3.92
N GLU A 207 -14.58 17.07 -3.89
CA GLU A 207 -15.65 16.50 -3.05
C GLU A 207 -15.10 15.80 -1.81
N HIS A 208 -13.88 15.24 -1.88
CA HIS A 208 -13.26 14.50 -0.79
C HIS A 208 -11.75 14.77 -0.71
N PRO A 209 -11.17 15.00 0.50
CA PRO A 209 -9.74 15.27 0.69
C PRO A 209 -8.82 14.25 0.02
N ALA A 210 -9.09 12.95 0.20
CA ALA A 210 -8.35 11.88 -0.50
C ALA A 210 -8.34 12.01 -2.03
N GLY A 211 -9.38 12.60 -2.64
CA GLY A 211 -9.41 12.90 -4.08
C GLY A 211 -8.44 14.01 -4.47
N ASP A 212 -8.38 15.08 -3.67
CA ASP A 212 -7.44 16.20 -3.85
C ASP A 212 -5.99 15.75 -3.61
N ASP A 213 -5.79 14.90 -2.60
CA ASP A 213 -4.48 14.32 -2.30
C ASP A 213 -3.98 13.41 -3.44
N LEU A 214 -4.86 12.61 -4.05
CA LEU A 214 -4.52 11.80 -5.23
C LEU A 214 -4.07 12.67 -6.41
N GLU A 215 -4.76 13.79 -6.65
CA GLU A 215 -4.39 14.73 -7.72
C GLU A 215 -3.03 15.36 -7.44
N ARG A 216 -2.80 15.81 -6.19
CA ARG A 216 -1.51 16.35 -5.76
C ARG A 216 -0.35 15.36 -5.94
N ILE A 217 -0.52 14.10 -5.52
CA ILE A 217 0.50 13.05 -5.70
C ILE A 217 0.71 12.74 -7.18
N THR A 218 -0.35 12.79 -8.00
CA THR A 218 -0.24 12.59 -9.46
C THR A 218 0.67 13.66 -10.08
N GLU A 219 0.47 14.93 -9.73
CA GLU A 219 1.33 16.02 -10.17
C GLU A 219 2.75 15.89 -9.65
N GLU A 220 2.92 15.53 -8.38
CA GLU A 220 4.24 15.37 -7.76
C GLU A 220 5.05 14.26 -8.45
N LEU A 221 4.45 13.07 -8.66
CA LEU A 221 5.12 11.97 -9.35
C LEU A 221 5.46 12.32 -10.81
N SER A 222 4.58 13.06 -11.50
CA SER A 222 4.85 13.53 -12.86
C SER A 222 6.05 14.49 -12.91
N ARG A 223 6.13 15.44 -11.95
CA ARG A 223 7.27 16.34 -11.81
C ARG A 223 8.55 15.60 -11.44
N LEU A 224 8.48 14.63 -10.52
CA LEU A 224 9.62 13.79 -10.15
C LEU A 224 10.14 12.97 -11.34
N ARG A 225 9.25 12.42 -12.17
CA ARG A 225 9.63 11.69 -13.39
C ARG A 225 10.38 12.58 -14.36
N ALA A 226 9.82 13.75 -14.69
CA ALA A 226 10.46 14.69 -15.59
C ALA A 226 11.84 15.13 -15.06
N ARG A 227 11.93 15.42 -13.75
CA ARG A 227 13.17 15.87 -13.13
C ARG A 227 14.25 14.79 -13.05
N VAL A 228 13.93 13.53 -12.78
CA VAL A 228 14.92 12.45 -12.79
C VAL A 228 15.50 12.23 -14.18
N ILE A 229 14.69 12.34 -15.23
CA ILE A 229 15.15 12.18 -16.60
C ILE A 229 16.10 13.32 -16.99
N ALA A 230 15.74 14.57 -16.67
CA ALA A 230 16.52 15.75 -17.07
C ALA A 230 17.66 16.13 -16.10
N ASP A 231 17.58 15.77 -14.83
CA ASP A 231 18.53 16.16 -13.77
C ASP A 231 18.72 15.05 -12.71
N PRO A 232 19.31 13.89 -13.08
CA PRO A 232 19.58 12.79 -12.16
C PRO A 232 20.49 13.16 -10.99
N LEU A 233 21.51 14.00 -11.18
CA LEU A 233 22.47 14.34 -10.12
C LEU A 233 21.84 15.18 -9.00
N ALA A 234 20.70 15.84 -9.23
CA ALA A 234 19.92 16.46 -8.16
C ALA A 234 19.34 15.45 -7.16
N PHE A 235 19.29 14.17 -7.53
CA PHE A 235 18.89 13.06 -6.68
C PHE A 235 20.08 12.23 -6.22
N TRP A 236 21.32 12.74 -6.30
CA TRP A 236 22.49 12.05 -5.79
C TRP A 236 22.91 12.61 -4.44
N VAL A 237 23.10 11.74 -3.46
CA VAL A 237 23.68 12.08 -2.15
C VAL A 237 25.07 11.48 -2.07
N SER A 238 26.09 12.34 -2.15
CA SER A 238 27.48 11.94 -1.93
C SER A 238 27.65 11.43 -0.50
N SER A 239 28.37 10.32 -0.31
CA SER A 239 28.63 9.82 1.04
C SER A 239 29.60 10.75 1.75
N SER A 240 29.21 11.22 2.95
CA SER A 240 30.09 12.02 3.82
C SER A 240 31.21 11.19 4.46
N THR A 241 31.14 9.86 4.37
CA THR A 241 32.15 8.94 4.88
C THR A 241 33.27 8.74 3.86
N GLY A 242 34.19 9.71 3.78
CA GLY A 242 35.63 9.63 3.38
C GLY A 242 36.13 8.61 2.34
N SER A 243 35.29 7.94 1.58
CA SER A 243 35.68 6.97 0.57
C SER A 243 36.01 7.73 -0.69
N SER A 244 37.29 7.77 -1.04
CA SER A 244 37.80 8.38 -2.27
C SER A 244 37.46 7.57 -3.53
N ALA A 245 36.66 6.51 -3.41
CA ALA A 245 36.24 5.70 -4.54
C ALA A 245 35.19 6.46 -5.39
N PRO A 246 35.35 6.54 -6.72
CA PRO A 246 34.35 7.10 -7.62
C PRO A 246 32.99 6.43 -7.42
N GLY A 247 31.91 7.22 -7.36
CA GLY A 247 30.56 6.71 -7.12
C GLY A 247 30.25 6.39 -5.65
N GLY A 248 31.05 6.89 -4.69
CA GLY A 248 30.85 6.73 -3.25
C GLY A 248 29.64 7.47 -2.69
N GLY A 249 28.45 7.30 -3.28
CA GLY A 249 27.20 7.93 -2.86
C GLY A 249 26.00 7.03 -3.10
N ARG A 250 24.79 7.58 -2.99
CA ARG A 250 23.55 6.85 -3.25
C ARG A 250 22.45 7.75 -3.83
N PRO A 251 21.49 7.19 -4.59
CA PRO A 251 20.29 7.92 -4.98
C PRO A 251 19.43 8.33 -3.77
N ASP A 252 18.99 9.58 -3.72
CA ASP A 252 18.01 10.10 -2.77
C ASP A 252 16.63 9.53 -3.09
N THR A 253 16.15 8.65 -2.21
CA THR A 253 14.83 8.02 -2.32
C THR A 253 13.80 8.68 -1.40
N GLY A 254 14.16 9.69 -0.61
CA GLY A 254 13.31 10.24 0.45
C GLY A 254 12.04 10.91 -0.05
N ARG A 255 12.04 11.53 -1.24
CA ARG A 255 10.80 12.04 -1.87
C ARG A 255 9.88 10.91 -2.34
N TYR A 256 10.43 9.85 -2.91
CA TYR A 256 9.68 8.67 -3.35
C TYR A 256 9.08 7.91 -2.17
N ASP A 257 9.83 7.76 -1.07
CA ASP A 257 9.34 7.14 0.16
C ASP A 257 8.16 7.92 0.76
N ARG A 258 8.24 9.26 0.74
CA ARG A 258 7.14 10.11 1.21
C ARG A 258 5.91 9.99 0.32
N ALA A 259 6.08 10.04 -1.00
CA ALA A 259 4.97 9.84 -1.94
C ALA A 259 4.35 8.44 -1.78
N ALA A 260 5.16 7.41 -1.55
CA ALA A 260 4.69 6.04 -1.30
C ALA A 260 3.85 5.94 -0.03
N ARG A 261 4.30 6.54 1.08
CA ARG A 261 3.55 6.57 2.35
C ARG A 261 2.25 7.34 2.21
N ALA A 262 2.29 8.52 1.61
CA ALA A 262 1.11 9.33 1.37
C ALA A 262 0.07 8.59 0.50
N LEU A 263 0.52 7.87 -0.53
CA LEU A 263 -0.36 7.05 -1.35
C LEU A 263 -0.99 5.88 -0.58
N GLU A 264 -0.23 5.24 0.31
CA GLU A 264 -0.73 4.17 1.19
C GLU A 264 -1.75 4.71 2.20
N ASP A 265 -1.51 5.89 2.77
CA ASP A 265 -2.46 6.55 3.69
C ASP A 265 -3.78 6.87 2.97
N ILE A 266 -3.71 7.45 1.77
CA ILE A 266 -4.88 7.69 0.91
C ILE A 266 -5.60 6.38 0.60
N ARG A 267 -4.88 5.30 0.27
CA ARG A 267 -5.48 4.00 -0.02
C ARG A 267 -6.27 3.48 1.17
N ARG A 268 -5.77 3.67 2.39
CA ARG A 268 -6.47 3.32 3.64
C ARG A 268 -7.73 4.15 3.84
N GLU A 269 -7.67 5.45 3.59
CA GLU A 269 -8.86 6.31 3.67
C GLU A 269 -9.93 5.89 2.66
N VAL A 270 -9.55 5.64 1.41
CA VAL A 270 -10.46 5.16 0.36
C VAL A 270 -11.07 3.80 0.74
N ALA A 271 -10.28 2.88 1.32
CA ALA A 271 -10.77 1.60 1.80
C ALA A 271 -11.76 1.77 2.96
N ALA A 272 -11.49 2.67 3.92
CA ALA A 272 -12.40 2.95 5.01
C ALA A 272 -13.76 3.50 4.50
N VAL A 273 -13.74 4.36 3.47
CA VAL A 273 -14.98 4.82 2.82
C VAL A 273 -15.75 3.66 2.20
N LEU A 274 -15.07 2.71 1.54
CA LEU A 274 -15.71 1.51 1.01
C LEU A 274 -16.36 0.67 2.11
N ASP A 275 -15.66 0.45 3.21
CA ASP A 275 -16.15 -0.35 4.34
C ASP A 275 -17.41 0.26 4.95
N VAL A 276 -17.42 1.57 5.18
CA VAL A 276 -18.60 2.30 5.68
C VAL A 276 -19.80 2.18 4.73
N ARG A 277 -19.56 2.25 3.41
CA ARG A 277 -20.62 2.08 2.42
C ARG A 277 -21.21 0.67 2.46
N GLN A 278 -20.36 -0.35 2.50
CA GLN A 278 -20.78 -1.74 2.52
C GLN A 278 -21.51 -2.10 3.82
N ASP A 279 -21.05 -1.57 4.95
CA ASP A 279 -21.71 -1.74 6.25
C ASP A 279 -23.12 -1.14 6.23
N ALA A 280 -23.27 0.11 5.79
CA ALA A 280 -24.56 0.76 5.67
C ALA A 280 -25.53 0.00 4.74
N GLU A 281 -25.04 -0.55 3.62
CA GLU A 281 -25.86 -1.38 2.72
C GLU A 281 -26.34 -2.66 3.40
N ARG A 282 -25.45 -3.33 4.14
CA ARG A 282 -25.77 -4.54 4.90
C ARG A 282 -26.82 -4.26 5.97
N ARG A 283 -26.64 -3.20 6.76
CA ARG A 283 -27.57 -2.78 7.82
C ARG A 283 -28.95 -2.45 7.26
N LEU A 284 -29.03 -1.71 6.15
CA LEU A 284 -30.29 -1.42 5.45
C LEU A 284 -31.00 -2.68 4.93
N MET A 285 -30.26 -3.67 4.44
CA MET A 285 -30.82 -4.95 4.03
C MET A 285 -31.38 -5.74 5.21
N GLN A 286 -30.66 -5.79 6.33
CA GLN A 286 -31.11 -6.45 7.56
C GLN A 286 -32.36 -5.78 8.13
N LEU A 287 -32.37 -4.44 8.23
CA LEU A 287 -33.54 -3.66 8.65
C LEU A 287 -34.79 -3.96 7.81
N ARG A 288 -34.62 -4.02 6.48
CA ARG A 288 -35.73 -4.37 5.57
C ARG A 288 -36.29 -5.76 5.86
N ASP A 289 -35.43 -6.74 6.10
CA ASP A 289 -35.86 -8.10 6.42
C ASP A 289 -36.58 -8.17 7.78
N VAL A 290 -36.06 -7.49 8.81
CA VAL A 290 -36.70 -7.41 10.14
C VAL A 290 -38.10 -6.80 10.04
N LEU A 291 -38.24 -5.65 9.39
CA LEU A 291 -39.55 -5.01 9.21
C LEU A 291 -40.50 -5.88 8.38
N SER A 292 -40.00 -6.52 7.31
CA SER A 292 -40.81 -7.45 6.51
C SER A 292 -41.28 -8.68 7.30
N ARG A 293 -40.50 -9.14 8.29
CA ARG A 293 -40.90 -10.22 9.22
C ARG A 293 -41.95 -9.71 10.22
N ALA A 294 -41.80 -8.49 10.72
CA ALA A 294 -42.78 -7.88 11.63
C ALA A 294 -44.14 -7.74 10.93
N ASP A 295 -44.17 -7.25 9.70
CA ASP A 295 -45.39 -7.08 8.91
C ASP A 295 -46.11 -8.39 8.60
N ARG A 296 -45.35 -9.45 8.28
CA ARG A 296 -45.89 -10.80 8.11
C ARG A 296 -46.51 -11.32 9.40
N THR A 297 -45.80 -11.19 10.51
CA THR A 297 -46.30 -11.60 11.84
C THR A 297 -47.58 -10.84 12.22
N LEU A 298 -47.65 -9.53 11.95
CA LEU A 298 -48.86 -8.75 12.18
C LEU A 298 -50.03 -9.18 11.28
N THR A 299 -49.74 -9.58 10.03
CA THR A 299 -50.76 -10.09 9.11
C THR A 299 -51.31 -11.44 9.59
N GLU A 300 -50.42 -12.34 10.02
CA GLU A 300 -50.79 -13.60 10.66
C GLU A 300 -51.63 -13.36 11.93
N ALA A 301 -51.24 -12.41 12.77
CA ALA A 301 -52.01 -12.05 13.96
C ALA A 301 -53.42 -11.54 13.63
N ARG A 302 -53.60 -10.78 12.54
CA ARG A 302 -54.94 -10.34 12.08
C ARG A 302 -55.78 -11.50 11.57
N GLN A 303 -55.19 -12.43 10.82
CA GLN A 303 -55.88 -13.64 10.35
C GLN A 303 -56.30 -14.51 11.53
N ALA A 304 -55.38 -14.79 12.46
CA ALA A 304 -55.65 -15.54 13.68
C ALA A 304 -56.76 -14.90 14.52
N ARG A 305 -56.81 -13.56 14.59
CA ARG A 305 -57.87 -12.84 15.30
C ARG A 305 -59.24 -13.10 14.68
N GLY A 306 -59.33 -13.07 13.35
CA GLY A 306 -60.55 -13.43 12.63
C GLY A 306 -61.00 -14.86 12.95
N GLU A 307 -60.07 -15.81 12.98
CA GLU A 307 -60.38 -17.19 13.34
C GLU A 307 -60.83 -17.36 14.80
N VAL A 308 -60.18 -16.68 15.75
CA VAL A 308 -60.53 -16.75 17.17
C VAL A 308 -61.93 -16.20 17.39
N LEU A 309 -62.24 -15.04 16.82
CA LEU A 309 -63.57 -14.42 16.92
C LEU A 309 -64.67 -15.28 16.28
N ALA A 310 -64.36 -16.06 15.24
CA ALA A 310 -65.30 -17.01 14.65
C ALA A 310 -65.49 -18.28 15.50
N LYS A 311 -64.44 -18.76 16.18
CA LYS A 311 -64.42 -20.04 16.89
C LYS A 311 -64.76 -19.93 18.39
N ILE A 312 -64.58 -18.77 19.00
CA ILE A 312 -64.70 -18.55 20.45
C ILE A 312 -65.76 -17.48 20.73
N ALA A 313 -66.77 -17.84 21.51
CA ALA A 313 -67.82 -16.92 21.95
C ALA A 313 -67.28 -15.99 23.04
N ALA A 314 -67.72 -14.72 23.01
CA ALA A 314 -67.48 -13.72 24.07
C ALA A 314 -66.00 -13.52 24.48
N SER A 315 -65.05 -13.75 23.57
CA SER A 315 -63.62 -13.45 23.80
C SER A 315 -63.30 -12.01 23.40
N GLU A 316 -62.85 -11.21 24.35
CA GLU A 316 -62.25 -9.90 24.09
C GLU A 316 -60.83 -10.10 23.52
N VAL A 317 -60.75 -10.32 22.21
CA VAL A 317 -59.46 -10.44 21.52
C VAL A 317 -58.92 -9.05 21.17
N PRO A 318 -57.72 -8.66 21.66
CA PRO A 318 -57.13 -7.36 21.40
C PRO A 318 -57.09 -7.01 19.90
N ALA A 319 -57.28 -5.73 19.57
CA ALA A 319 -57.12 -5.26 18.20
C ALA A 319 -55.63 -5.29 17.81
N VAL A 320 -55.33 -5.80 16.61
CA VAL A 320 -53.96 -5.84 16.07
C VAL A 320 -53.76 -4.64 15.15
N SER A 321 -52.92 -3.69 15.59
CA SER A 321 -52.56 -2.50 14.80
C SER A 321 -51.87 -2.86 13.48
N GLY A 322 -51.94 -1.94 12.51
CA GLY A 322 -51.27 -1.99 11.21
C GLY A 322 -49.74 -2.10 11.29
N PRO A 323 -49.06 -2.36 10.15
CA PRO A 323 -47.64 -2.03 9.99
C PRO A 323 -47.34 -0.57 10.37
N SER A 324 -46.18 -0.31 10.95
CA SER A 324 -45.73 1.06 11.21
C SER A 324 -45.32 1.75 9.91
N THR A 325 -46.15 2.66 9.39
CA THR A 325 -45.84 3.47 8.20
C THR A 325 -44.63 4.38 8.44
N ALA A 326 -44.51 4.94 9.64
CA ALA A 326 -43.41 5.81 10.03
C ALA A 326 -42.04 5.11 9.94
N LEU A 327 -41.94 3.83 10.34
CA LEU A 327 -40.69 3.07 10.23
C LEU A 327 -40.31 2.82 8.77
N HIS A 328 -41.29 2.56 7.91
CA HIS A 328 -41.06 2.38 6.47
C HIS A 328 -40.61 3.67 5.77
N GLU A 329 -41.22 4.80 6.13
CA GLU A 329 -40.82 6.12 5.64
C GLU A 329 -39.39 6.47 6.09
N GLN A 330 -39.05 6.18 7.34
CA GLN A 330 -37.70 6.40 7.85
C GLN A 330 -36.66 5.46 7.22
N LEU A 331 -37.01 4.20 6.94
CA LEU A 331 -36.16 3.28 6.17
C LEU A 331 -35.91 3.80 4.74
N ALA A 332 -36.94 4.36 4.10
CA ALA A 332 -36.80 4.99 2.78
C ALA A 332 -35.89 6.23 2.85
N ALA A 333 -36.06 7.08 3.86
CA ALA A 333 -35.19 8.23 4.10
C ALA A 333 -33.73 7.82 4.35
N ALA A 334 -33.49 6.74 5.11
CA ALA A 334 -32.16 6.20 5.32
C ALA A 334 -31.53 5.72 4.00
N ALA A 335 -32.30 5.05 3.14
CA ALA A 335 -31.83 4.66 1.81
C ALA A 335 -31.48 5.87 0.93
N ASP A 336 -32.21 6.98 1.07
CA ASP A 336 -31.91 8.25 0.40
C ASP A 336 -30.63 8.92 0.92
N TYR A 337 -30.44 8.98 2.24
CA TYR A 337 -29.21 9.50 2.82
C TYR A 337 -27.99 8.72 2.37
N ARG A 338 -28.09 7.37 2.27
CA ARG A 338 -27.04 6.53 1.69
C ARG A 338 -26.78 6.88 0.23
N ARG A 339 -27.81 7.04 -0.60
CA ARG A 339 -27.67 7.43 -2.02
C ARG A 339 -26.95 8.76 -2.19
N ARG A 340 -27.21 9.72 -1.30
CA ARG A 340 -26.62 11.07 -1.32
C ARG A 340 -25.34 11.19 -0.49
N ALA A 341 -24.77 10.08 0.00
CA ALA A 341 -23.57 10.03 0.83
C ALA A 341 -23.64 10.92 2.10
N GLN A 342 -24.81 11.09 2.71
CA GLN A 342 -25.02 11.89 3.93
C GLN A 342 -24.77 11.07 5.20
N TRP A 343 -23.52 10.62 5.38
CA TRP A 343 -23.13 9.67 6.44
C TRP A 343 -23.44 10.14 7.86
N HIS A 344 -23.24 11.43 8.13
CA HIS A 344 -23.49 12.05 9.44
C HIS A 344 -24.95 11.97 9.88
N ARG A 345 -25.89 11.94 8.93
CA ARG A 345 -27.33 11.75 9.20
C ARG A 345 -27.73 10.28 9.17
N LEU A 346 -27.06 9.49 8.33
CA LEU A 346 -27.37 8.08 8.16
C LEU A 346 -27.05 7.27 9.41
N SER A 347 -25.86 7.43 9.99
CA SER A 347 -25.43 6.63 11.15
C SER A 347 -26.42 6.68 12.32
N PRO A 348 -26.74 7.85 12.90
CA PRO A 348 -27.67 7.90 14.04
C PRO A 348 -29.09 7.42 13.67
N LEU A 349 -29.50 7.62 12.41
CA LEU A 349 -30.80 7.13 11.95
C LEU A 349 -30.82 5.60 11.90
N LEU A 350 -29.77 4.96 11.37
CA LEU A 350 -29.67 3.50 11.33
C LEU A 350 -29.66 2.90 12.74
N ASP A 351 -28.87 3.46 13.66
CA ASP A 351 -28.81 2.99 15.04
C ASP A 351 -30.20 3.01 15.69
N SER A 352 -30.92 4.13 15.56
CA SER A 352 -32.28 4.26 16.10
C SER A 352 -33.32 3.38 15.39
N LEU A 353 -33.12 3.10 14.10
CA LEU A 353 -34.02 2.26 13.32
C LEU A 353 -33.87 0.78 13.66
N GLU A 354 -32.66 0.33 14.01
CA GLU A 354 -32.38 -1.05 14.39
C GLU A 354 -33.13 -1.42 15.67
N GLU A 355 -32.96 -0.63 16.73
CA GLU A 355 -33.68 -0.82 17.99
C GLU A 355 -35.20 -0.82 17.76
N ARG A 356 -35.72 0.20 17.05
CA ARG A 356 -37.16 0.32 16.83
C ARG A 356 -37.75 -0.76 15.90
N ALA A 357 -36.97 -1.30 14.97
CA ALA A 357 -37.41 -2.39 14.12
C ALA A 357 -37.49 -3.72 14.89
N GLU A 358 -36.55 -3.94 15.82
CA GLU A 358 -36.58 -5.09 16.73
C GLU A 358 -37.77 -5.01 17.70
N ASP A 359 -38.02 -3.83 18.28
CA ASP A 359 -39.18 -3.57 19.13
C ASP A 359 -40.50 -3.84 18.38
N GLU A 360 -40.58 -3.39 17.12
CA GLU A 360 -41.76 -3.61 16.28
C GLU A 360 -41.99 -5.11 16.00
N LEU A 361 -40.91 -5.86 15.75
CA LEU A 361 -40.99 -7.31 15.58
C LEU A 361 -41.40 -8.01 16.89
N HIS A 362 -40.90 -7.54 18.04
CA HIS A 362 -41.29 -8.05 19.35
C HIS A 362 -42.78 -7.81 19.60
N ARG A 363 -43.24 -6.57 19.43
CA ARG A 363 -44.65 -6.17 19.54
C ARG A 363 -45.55 -6.98 18.61
N ALA A 364 -45.11 -7.28 17.39
CA ALA A 364 -45.85 -8.11 16.45
C ALA A 364 -46.04 -9.55 16.95
N ARG A 365 -44.97 -10.16 17.50
CA ARG A 365 -45.02 -11.50 18.09
C ARG A 365 -45.87 -11.57 19.35
N GLU A 366 -45.78 -10.57 20.21
CA GLU A 366 -46.65 -10.44 21.38
C GLU A 366 -48.13 -10.35 20.96
N SER A 367 -48.42 -9.56 19.93
CA SER A 367 -49.77 -9.43 19.38
C SER A 367 -50.30 -10.77 18.86
N LEU A 368 -49.49 -11.53 18.11
CA LEU A 368 -49.86 -12.86 17.63
C LEU A 368 -50.14 -13.83 18.79
N THR A 369 -49.29 -13.81 19.82
CA THR A 369 -49.42 -14.67 21.00
C THR A 369 -50.68 -14.34 21.79
N ALA A 370 -50.95 -13.05 22.05
CA ALA A 370 -52.15 -12.59 22.75
C ALA A 370 -53.43 -12.97 21.99
N VAL A 371 -53.42 -12.85 20.67
CA VAL A 371 -54.57 -13.21 19.82
C VAL A 371 -54.82 -14.72 19.81
N THR A 372 -53.78 -15.54 19.76
CA THR A 372 -53.91 -17.00 19.66
C THR A 372 -54.16 -17.70 21.01
N ALA A 373 -53.91 -17.01 22.13
CA ALA A 373 -54.07 -17.55 23.47
C ALA A 373 -55.43 -18.23 23.75
N PRO A 374 -56.60 -17.68 23.36
CA PRO A 374 -57.89 -18.34 23.60
C PRO A 374 -58.04 -19.68 22.86
N LEU A 375 -57.48 -19.81 21.65
CA LEU A 375 -57.47 -21.08 20.93
C LEU A 375 -56.53 -22.10 21.57
N ALA A 376 -55.39 -21.65 22.11
CA ALA A 376 -54.48 -22.49 22.88
C ALA A 376 -55.16 -23.04 24.14
N VAL A 377 -55.85 -22.19 24.91
CA VAL A 377 -56.65 -22.62 26.09
C VAL A 377 -57.71 -23.65 25.69
N ARG A 378 -58.40 -23.45 24.56
CA ARG A 378 -59.36 -24.43 24.05
C ARG A 378 -58.71 -25.79 23.78
N ALA A 379 -57.53 -25.80 23.13
CA ALA A 379 -56.81 -27.02 22.82
C ALA A 379 -56.32 -27.73 24.10
N GLU A 380 -55.85 -26.97 25.08
CA GLU A 380 -55.45 -27.49 26.39
C GLU A 380 -56.63 -28.12 27.14
N LEU A 381 -57.79 -27.46 27.20
CA LEU A 381 -58.99 -28.00 27.83
C LEU A 381 -59.46 -29.31 27.18
N ARG A 382 -59.36 -29.42 25.85
CA ARG A 382 -59.63 -30.68 25.13
C ARG A 382 -58.66 -31.79 25.56
N GLY A 383 -57.36 -31.51 25.53
CA GLY A 383 -56.34 -32.47 25.96
C GLY A 383 -56.51 -32.90 27.42
N ARG A 384 -56.84 -31.96 28.31
CA ARG A 384 -57.15 -32.25 29.72
C ARG A 384 -58.38 -33.14 29.85
N LEU A 385 -59.47 -32.84 29.14
CA LEU A 385 -60.68 -33.65 29.17
C LEU A 385 -60.41 -35.10 28.71
N ASP A 386 -59.67 -35.24 27.61
CA ASP A 386 -59.31 -36.55 27.05
C ASP A 386 -58.39 -37.34 28.00
N ALA A 387 -57.44 -36.68 28.66
CA ALA A 387 -56.56 -37.31 29.65
C ALA A 387 -57.35 -37.83 30.87
N TYR A 388 -58.29 -37.06 31.40
CA TYR A 388 -59.13 -37.51 32.52
C TYR A 388 -60.09 -38.63 32.11
N ARG A 389 -60.61 -38.61 30.88
CA ARG A 389 -61.40 -39.74 30.34
C ARG A 389 -60.58 -41.02 30.26
N ALA A 390 -59.35 -40.94 29.75
CA ALA A 390 -58.45 -42.09 29.72
C ALA A 390 -58.14 -42.62 31.12
N LYS A 391 -57.99 -41.73 32.11
CA LYS A 391 -57.80 -42.11 33.52
C LYS A 391 -59.02 -42.81 34.10
N ALA A 392 -60.22 -42.26 33.90
CA ALA A 392 -61.47 -42.89 34.35
C ALA A 392 -61.67 -44.28 33.73
N ALA A 393 -61.34 -44.45 32.44
CA ALA A 393 -61.44 -45.73 31.75
C ALA A 393 -60.46 -46.79 32.29
N ARG A 394 -59.22 -46.39 32.62
CA ARG A 394 -58.22 -47.30 33.22
C ARG A 394 -58.63 -47.86 34.58
N HIS A 395 -59.45 -47.13 35.33
CA HIS A 395 -59.93 -47.52 36.65
C HIS A 395 -61.35 -48.10 36.64
N GLY A 396 -61.93 -48.37 35.45
CA GLY A 396 -63.24 -49.01 35.32
C GLY A 396 -64.46 -48.15 35.68
N VAL A 397 -64.26 -46.87 36.03
CA VAL A 397 -65.35 -45.94 36.43
C VAL A 397 -65.92 -45.12 35.28
N ALA A 398 -65.43 -45.32 34.06
CA ALA A 398 -65.86 -44.53 32.90
C ALA A 398 -67.34 -44.72 32.51
N GLU A 399 -67.97 -45.83 32.93
CA GLU A 399 -69.37 -46.14 32.62
C GLU A 399 -70.36 -45.58 33.65
N ASP A 400 -69.90 -44.89 34.68
CA ASP A 400 -70.78 -44.18 35.61
C ASP A 400 -71.66 -43.17 34.81
N PRO A 401 -73.00 -43.27 34.91
CA PRO A 401 -73.92 -42.35 34.23
C PRO A 401 -73.61 -40.87 34.48
N LEU A 402 -73.20 -40.51 35.70
CA LEU A 402 -72.88 -39.14 36.07
C LEU A 402 -71.60 -38.64 35.37
N LEU A 403 -70.58 -39.49 35.25
CA LEU A 403 -69.34 -39.17 34.55
C LEU A 403 -69.56 -39.06 33.05
N THR A 404 -70.37 -39.94 32.48
CA THR A 404 -70.74 -39.92 31.07
C THR A 404 -71.50 -38.63 30.72
N GLU A 405 -72.49 -38.24 31.53
CA GLU A 405 -73.24 -37.00 31.33
C GLU A 405 -72.32 -35.76 31.39
N ARG A 406 -71.49 -35.67 32.44
CA ARG A 406 -70.56 -34.54 32.62
C ARG A 406 -69.52 -34.47 31.49
N TYR A 407 -69.03 -35.62 31.02
CA TYR A 407 -68.14 -35.69 29.88
C TYR A 407 -68.82 -35.20 28.60
N ASP A 408 -70.04 -35.65 28.32
CA ASP A 408 -70.79 -35.25 27.11
C ASP A 408 -71.15 -33.77 27.11
N ILE A 409 -71.45 -33.18 28.28
CA ILE A 409 -71.63 -31.74 28.43
C ILE A 409 -70.33 -30.99 28.09
N ALA A 410 -69.20 -31.36 28.70
CA ALA A 410 -67.92 -30.72 28.45
C ALA A 410 -67.47 -30.88 26.98
N ARG A 411 -67.65 -32.06 26.39
CA ARG A 411 -67.32 -32.35 24.99
C ARG A 411 -68.18 -31.54 24.02
N ARG A 412 -69.50 -31.46 24.23
CA ARG A 412 -70.38 -30.63 23.39
C ARG A 412 -69.96 -29.17 23.40
N MET A 413 -69.64 -28.62 24.57
CA MET A 413 -69.17 -27.24 24.70
C MET A 413 -67.83 -27.04 23.95
N LEU A 414 -66.83 -27.88 24.20
CA LEU A 414 -65.49 -27.73 23.60
C LEU A 414 -65.42 -27.98 22.08
N TRP A 415 -66.34 -28.76 21.50
CA TRP A 415 -66.41 -29.02 20.06
C TRP A 415 -67.44 -28.17 19.31
N SER A 416 -68.19 -27.30 20.00
CA SER A 416 -69.07 -26.31 19.39
C SER A 416 -68.31 -25.13 18.76
N ALA A 417 -68.93 -24.45 17.81
CA ALA A 417 -68.44 -23.17 17.28
C ALA A 417 -69.65 -22.22 17.13
N PRO A 418 -69.66 -21.06 17.80
CA PRO A 418 -68.63 -20.52 18.70
C PRO A 418 -68.64 -21.17 20.10
N CYS A 419 -67.46 -21.41 20.68
CA CYS A 419 -67.28 -22.03 22.01
C CYS A 419 -67.16 -20.98 23.11
N ASP A 420 -68.01 -21.03 24.14
CA ASP A 420 -67.81 -20.25 25.36
C ASP A 420 -66.73 -20.91 26.23
N LEU A 421 -65.54 -20.30 26.27
CA LEU A 421 -64.39 -20.85 27.00
C LEU A 421 -64.62 -20.91 28.51
N ARG A 422 -65.30 -19.92 29.10
CA ARG A 422 -65.53 -19.89 30.55
C ARG A 422 -66.49 -20.99 30.97
N ALA A 423 -67.57 -21.18 30.19
CA ALA A 423 -68.50 -22.27 30.42
C ALA A 423 -67.84 -23.65 30.19
N ALA A 424 -67.04 -23.78 29.13
CA ALA A 424 -66.32 -25.02 28.83
C ALA A 424 -65.30 -25.39 29.91
N GLU A 425 -64.55 -24.42 30.44
CA GLU A 425 -63.60 -24.63 31.53
C GLU A 425 -64.30 -25.14 32.79
N GLN A 426 -65.42 -24.52 33.18
CA GLN A 426 -66.22 -24.99 34.32
C GLN A 426 -66.77 -26.40 34.11
N ALA A 427 -67.22 -26.74 32.90
CA ALA A 427 -67.70 -28.07 32.57
C ALA A 427 -66.59 -29.13 32.68
N VAL A 428 -65.38 -28.83 32.18
CA VAL A 428 -64.20 -29.70 32.34
C VAL A 428 -63.84 -29.86 33.82
N TRP A 429 -63.86 -28.78 34.60
CA TRP A 429 -63.56 -28.84 36.03
C TRP A 429 -64.57 -29.69 36.81
N ARG A 430 -65.89 -29.56 36.52
CA ARG A 430 -66.93 -30.41 37.13
C ARG A 430 -66.77 -31.89 36.79
N TYR A 431 -66.31 -32.20 35.58
CA TYR A 431 -65.96 -33.57 35.19
C TYR A 431 -64.71 -34.06 35.95
N GLN A 432 -63.68 -33.22 36.08
CA GLN A 432 -62.46 -33.56 36.83
C GLN A 432 -62.77 -33.84 38.30
N GLN A 433 -63.63 -33.05 38.94
CA GLN A 433 -64.10 -33.29 40.30
C GLN A 433 -64.86 -34.60 40.42
N ALA A 434 -65.83 -34.84 39.53
CA ALA A 434 -66.58 -36.10 39.49
C ALA A 434 -65.64 -37.32 39.37
N ALA A 435 -64.65 -37.22 38.48
CA ALA A 435 -63.71 -38.29 38.23
C ALA A 435 -62.80 -38.49 39.46
N ALA A 436 -62.39 -37.42 40.14
CA ALA A 436 -61.64 -37.53 41.37
C ALA A 436 -62.46 -38.18 42.49
N GLU A 437 -63.70 -37.76 42.69
CA GLU A 437 -64.63 -38.32 43.68
C GLU A 437 -64.91 -39.81 43.42
N ALA A 438 -65.14 -40.22 42.18
CA ALA A 438 -65.37 -41.62 41.82
C ALA A 438 -64.12 -42.51 41.98
N LEU A 439 -62.92 -41.93 41.95
CA LEU A 439 -61.66 -42.66 42.13
C LEU A 439 -61.27 -42.85 43.62
N VAL A 440 -61.81 -42.04 44.54
CA VAL A 440 -61.48 -42.11 45.99
C VAL A 440 -61.98 -43.42 46.66
N PRO A 441 -63.19 -43.94 46.37
CA PRO A 441 -63.68 -45.22 46.92
C PRO A 441 -62.82 -46.42 46.51
N LEU A 442 -62.45 -46.52 45.23
CA LEU A 442 -61.62 -47.61 44.70
C LEU A 442 -60.19 -47.62 45.27
N GLN A 443 -59.65 -46.44 45.62
CA GLN A 443 -58.36 -46.34 46.29
C GLN A 443 -58.39 -46.74 47.77
N ARG A 444 -59.56 -46.70 48.42
CA ARG A 444 -59.76 -47.21 49.78
C ARG A 444 -59.95 -48.72 49.78
N GLU A 445 -60.77 -49.24 48.88
CA GLU A 445 -60.96 -50.70 48.71
C GLU A 445 -59.65 -51.40 48.32
N GLY A 446 -58.86 -50.84 47.39
CA GLY A 446 -57.54 -51.39 47.04
C GLY A 446 -56.44 -51.21 48.10
N ARG A 447 -56.66 -50.40 49.15
CA ARG A 447 -55.76 -50.28 50.32
C ARG A 447 -56.17 -51.16 51.48
N GLU A 448 -57.44 -51.55 51.56
CA GLU A 448 -57.95 -52.50 52.56
C GLU A 448 -57.70 -53.97 52.14
N GLU A 449 -57.38 -54.22 50.87
CA GLU A 449 -57.01 -55.54 50.33
C GLU A 449 -55.49 -55.79 50.18
N SER A 450 -54.61 -54.93 50.73
CA SER A 450 -53.14 -55.16 50.77
C SER A 450 -52.63 -55.60 52.13
#